data_AF-A0A6J5J4K5-F1
#
_entry.id   AF-A0A6J5J4K5-F1
#
_cell.length_a   1.000
_cell.length_b   1.000
_cell.length_c   1.000
_cell.angle_alpha   90.00
_cell.angle_beta   90.00
_cell.angle_gamma   90.00
#
_symmetry.space_group_name_H-M   'P 1'
#
loop_
_entity.id
_entity.type
_entity.pdbx_description
1 polymer ?
#
loop_
_entity_poly.entity_id
_entity_poly.type
_entity_poly.pdbx_seq_one_letter_code
_entity_poly.pdbx_strand_id
1 'polypeptide(L)'
;MERGSPDRSIWSHLVDMLDSGHRRTSPVAARGRDDGQRTPAGAGSSVAKVKVLGRQSESTICVSWLDPTACHYGDQIWKIGIARGAGVCALSHGAIYAGDLVYRPSRIRLQSKPVNLNFMILAAAVEDTRMPDA
;
A
#
# COMPACT_ATOMS: atom_id res chain seq x y z
N MET A 1 -17.58 -40.47 24.45
CA MET A 1 -17.22 -39.87 23.14
C MET A 1 -17.06 -38.38 23.36
N GLU A 2 -15.89 -37.97 23.84
CA GLU A 2 -15.53 -36.58 24.11
C GLU A 2 -15.20 -35.87 22.78
N ARG A 3 -15.94 -34.81 22.44
CA ARG A 3 -15.56 -33.88 21.37
C ARG A 3 -14.77 -32.74 22.02
N GLY A 4 -13.45 -32.74 21.85
CA GLY A 4 -12.57 -31.66 22.28
C GLY A 4 -12.97 -30.33 21.64
N SER A 5 -13.28 -29.34 22.48
CA SER A 5 -13.57 -27.97 22.09
C SER A 5 -12.28 -27.30 21.60
N PRO A 6 -12.21 -26.77 20.36
CA PRO A 6 -11.01 -26.10 19.89
C PRO A 6 -10.77 -24.80 20.66
N ASP A 7 -9.50 -24.61 21.00
CA ASP A 7 -9.00 -23.82 22.12
C ASP A 7 -9.25 -22.30 21.95
N ARG A 8 -10.08 -21.74 22.83
CA ARG A 8 -10.28 -20.29 23.00
C ARG A 8 -9.00 -19.58 23.49
N SER A 9 -8.05 -20.32 24.07
CA SER A 9 -6.79 -19.80 24.62
C SER A 9 -5.80 -19.38 23.53
N ILE A 10 -5.78 -20.07 22.39
CA ILE A 10 -4.82 -19.78 21.31
C ILE A 10 -5.08 -18.40 20.72
N TRP A 11 -6.36 -18.08 20.48
CA TRP A 11 -6.74 -16.77 19.94
C TRP A 11 -6.50 -15.63 20.92
N SER A 12 -6.70 -15.86 22.23
CA SER A 12 -6.38 -14.85 23.25
C SER A 12 -4.88 -14.59 23.33
N HIS A 13 -4.05 -15.64 23.30
CA HIS A 13 -2.59 -15.51 23.33
C HIS A 13 -2.02 -14.81 22.08
N LEU A 14 -2.61 -15.04 20.90
CA LEU A 14 -2.21 -14.35 19.67
C LEU A 14 -2.56 -12.86 19.70
N VAL A 15 -3.73 -12.51 20.24
CA VAL A 15 -4.15 -11.10 20.42
C VAL A 15 -3.27 -10.41 21.46
N ASP A 16 -3.01 -11.05 22.61
CA ASP A 16 -2.13 -10.50 23.65
C ASP A 16 -0.69 -10.29 23.15
N MET A 17 -0.17 -11.18 22.31
CA MET A 17 1.17 -11.00 21.71
C MET A 17 1.25 -9.80 20.77
N LEU A 18 0.15 -9.47 20.07
CA LEU A 18 0.08 -8.33 19.17
C LEU A 18 -0.10 -7.01 19.95
N ASP A 19 -0.90 -7.01 21.02
CA ASP A 19 -1.07 -5.86 21.92
C ASP A 19 0.20 -5.57 22.75
N SER A 20 0.98 -6.60 23.07
CA SER A 20 2.23 -6.47 23.84
C SER A 20 3.44 -5.99 23.01
N GLY A 21 3.28 -5.81 21.70
CA GLY A 21 4.41 -5.87 20.77
C GLY A 21 4.62 -4.69 19.83
N HIS A 22 4.77 -3.45 20.31
CA HIS A 22 5.62 -2.45 19.63
C HIS A 22 6.12 -1.30 20.54
N ARG A 23 6.97 -1.62 21.52
CA ARG A 23 7.96 -0.65 22.03
C ARG A 23 9.36 -1.04 21.53
N ARG A 24 9.64 -0.70 20.28
CA ARG A 24 11.02 -0.55 19.80
C ARG A 24 11.34 0.93 19.84
N THR A 25 11.87 1.39 20.97
CA THR A 25 12.54 2.70 21.06
C THR A 25 13.80 2.64 20.21
N SER A 26 13.82 3.41 19.12
CA SER A 26 15.03 3.63 18.35
C SER A 26 15.67 4.93 18.85
N PRO A 27 17.00 4.98 19.11
CA PRO A 27 17.63 6.20 19.56
C PRO A 27 17.69 7.19 18.38
N VAL A 28 17.07 8.36 18.58
CA VAL A 28 17.22 9.52 17.70
C VAL A 28 18.66 10.02 17.81
N ALA A 29 19.50 9.69 16.83
CA ALA A 29 20.70 10.44 16.55
C ALA A 29 20.34 11.58 15.58
N ALA A 30 20.35 12.79 16.10
CA ALA A 30 20.11 13.99 15.33
C ALA A 30 21.37 14.43 14.56
N ARG A 31 21.11 14.96 13.35
CA ARG A 31 21.87 15.96 12.57
C ARG A 31 22.70 15.45 11.39
N GLY A 32 22.30 15.95 10.23
CA GLY A 32 23.09 16.10 9.01
C GLY A 32 22.16 16.41 7.84
N ARG A 33 22.02 17.69 7.46
CA ARG A 33 21.53 18.03 6.12
C ARG A 33 22.65 17.69 5.17
N ASP A 34 22.40 16.82 4.20
CA ASP A 34 23.23 16.74 3.01
C ASP A 34 22.37 16.37 1.81
N ASP A 35 22.48 17.20 0.79
CA ASP A 35 21.77 17.17 -0.48
C ASP A 35 22.60 16.29 -1.41
N GLY A 36 22.11 15.09 -1.70
CA GLY A 36 22.94 14.08 -2.36
C GLY A 36 22.11 12.95 -2.91
N GLN A 37 21.82 13.04 -4.21
CA GLN A 37 21.35 11.96 -5.07
C GLN A 37 22.16 10.68 -4.82
N ARG A 38 21.62 9.75 -4.03
CA ARG A 38 22.23 8.44 -3.81
C ARG A 38 21.21 7.37 -4.18
N THR A 39 21.23 6.97 -5.45
CA THR A 39 20.69 5.67 -5.87
C THR A 39 21.51 4.57 -5.23
N PRO A 40 20.93 3.69 -4.40
CA PRO A 40 21.61 2.47 -4.01
C PRO A 40 21.50 1.48 -5.17
N ALA A 41 22.66 1.12 -5.74
CA ALA A 41 22.79 -0.04 -6.59
C ALA A 41 22.60 -1.32 -5.74
N GLY A 42 21.80 -2.27 -6.24
CA GLY A 42 21.90 -3.67 -5.84
C GLY A 42 21.17 -4.10 -4.55
N ALA A 43 19.88 -3.83 -4.45
CA ALA A 43 18.95 -4.69 -3.72
C ALA A 43 17.80 -4.96 -4.69
N GLY A 44 17.44 -6.23 -4.92
CA GLY A 44 16.35 -6.57 -5.84
C GLY A 44 15.17 -5.64 -5.54
N SER A 45 14.77 -4.83 -6.52
CA SER A 45 13.74 -3.82 -6.35
C SER A 45 12.51 -4.55 -5.83
N SER A 46 12.24 -4.43 -4.52
CA SER A 46 11.05 -5.01 -3.93
C SER A 46 9.91 -4.11 -4.35
N VAL A 47 9.47 -4.27 -5.59
CA VAL A 47 8.36 -3.51 -6.13
C VAL A 47 7.17 -3.81 -5.24
N ALA A 48 6.51 -2.76 -4.77
CA ALA A 48 5.34 -2.91 -3.94
C ALA A 48 4.30 -3.76 -4.68
N LYS A 49 3.72 -4.74 -3.99
CA LYS A 49 2.63 -5.56 -4.51
C LYS A 49 1.33 -4.79 -4.30
N VAL A 50 0.61 -4.56 -5.40
CA VAL A 50 -0.65 -3.82 -5.42
C VAL A 50 -1.75 -4.74 -5.89
N LYS A 51 -2.88 -4.77 -5.17
CA LYS A 51 -4.10 -5.49 -5.57
C LYS A 51 -5.30 -4.57 -5.45
N VAL A 52 -6.14 -4.55 -6.48
CA VAL A 52 -7.46 -3.91 -6.40
C VAL A 52 -8.41 -4.89 -5.72
N LEU A 53 -8.97 -4.51 -4.58
CA LEU A 53 -9.88 -5.35 -3.81
C LEU A 53 -11.34 -5.18 -4.23
N GLY A 54 -11.69 -4.00 -4.74
CA GLY A 54 -13.04 -3.71 -5.18
C GLY A 54 -13.24 -2.25 -5.60
N ARG A 55 -14.37 -1.99 -6.24
CA ARG A 55 -14.81 -0.65 -6.60
C ARG A 55 -15.93 -0.23 -5.66
N GLN A 56 -15.73 0.89 -4.96
CA GLN A 56 -16.75 1.47 -4.08
C GLN A 56 -17.67 2.44 -4.85
N SER A 57 -17.16 3.07 -5.90
CA SER A 57 -17.91 3.90 -6.85
C SER A 57 -17.14 4.05 -8.16
N GLU A 58 -17.72 4.68 -9.18
CA GLU A 58 -17.01 5.02 -10.43
C GLU A 58 -15.70 5.79 -10.19
N SER A 59 -15.64 6.58 -9.12
CA SER A 59 -14.49 7.43 -8.78
C SER A 59 -13.63 6.90 -7.64
N THR A 60 -13.97 5.76 -7.03
CA THR A 60 -13.33 5.29 -5.80
C THR A 60 -13.12 3.77 -5.80
N ILE A 61 -11.90 3.34 -5.46
CA ILE A 61 -11.52 1.93 -5.35
C ILE A 61 -10.91 1.63 -3.98
N CYS A 62 -10.94 0.36 -3.59
CA CYS A 62 -10.21 -0.19 -2.45
C CYS A 62 -8.98 -0.96 -2.95
N VAL A 63 -7.82 -0.73 -2.34
CA VAL A 63 -6.53 -1.27 -2.75
C VAL A 63 -5.79 -1.85 -1.55
N SER A 64 -5.24 -3.06 -1.72
CA SER A 64 -4.20 -3.60 -0.86
C SER A 64 -2.83 -3.24 -1.41
N TRP A 65 -1.98 -2.68 -0.54
CA TRP A 65 -0.62 -2.25 -0.84
C TRP A 65 0.35 -2.95 0.10
N LEU A 66 1.31 -3.68 -0.43
CA LEU A 66 2.39 -4.29 0.34
C LEU A 66 3.74 -3.85 -0.23
N ASP A 67 4.46 -3.03 0.53
CA ASP A 67 5.87 -2.77 0.32
C ASP A 67 6.69 -3.64 1.29
N PRO A 68 7.42 -4.66 0.80
CA PRO A 68 8.21 -5.56 1.65
C PRO A 68 9.29 -4.86 2.49
N THR A 69 9.64 -3.61 2.15
CA THR A 69 10.70 -2.83 2.81
C THR A 69 10.16 -1.71 3.70
N ALA A 70 8.87 -1.40 3.65
CA ALA A 70 8.33 -0.22 4.33
C ALA A 70 7.02 -0.44 5.08
N CYS A 71 5.96 -0.94 4.42
CA CYS A 71 4.62 -0.93 5.00
C CYS A 71 3.62 -1.85 4.30
N HIS A 72 2.52 -2.12 4.98
CA HIS A 72 1.33 -2.75 4.42
C HIS A 72 0.09 -1.90 4.72
N TYR A 73 -0.73 -1.68 3.70
CA TYR A 73 -2.07 -1.08 3.81
C TYR A 73 -3.09 -2.05 3.22
N GLY A 74 -3.93 -2.67 4.06
CA GLY A 74 -4.86 -3.73 3.65
C GLY A 74 -6.02 -3.24 2.79
N ASP A 75 -6.81 -2.30 3.31
CA ASP A 75 -8.03 -1.78 2.66
C ASP A 75 -7.95 -0.27 2.46
N GLN A 76 -6.99 0.18 1.65
CA GLN A 76 -6.77 1.60 1.44
C GLN A 76 -7.71 2.16 0.38
N ILE A 77 -8.36 3.28 0.67
CA ILE A 77 -9.24 3.97 -0.29
C ILE A 77 -8.43 4.85 -1.23
N TRP A 78 -8.66 4.69 -2.53
CA TRP A 78 -8.06 5.50 -3.59
C TRP A 78 -9.12 6.19 -4.44
N LYS A 79 -8.85 7.43 -4.84
CA LYS A 79 -9.79 8.26 -5.63
C LYS A 79 -9.22 8.61 -7.00
N ILE A 80 -10.09 8.63 -8.00
CA ILE A 80 -9.75 8.99 -9.37
C ILE A 80 -9.43 10.50 -9.48
N GLY A 81 -8.56 10.84 -10.42
CA GLY A 81 -8.32 12.20 -10.87
C GLY A 81 -7.36 12.21 -12.07
N ILE A 82 -7.00 13.40 -12.51
CA ILE A 82 -6.09 13.57 -13.65
C ILE A 82 -4.63 13.53 -13.19
N ALA A 83 -3.76 12.90 -13.98
CA ALA A 83 -2.31 12.95 -13.89
C ALA A 83 -1.80 14.36 -14.16
N ARG A 84 -1.15 14.98 -13.16
CA ARG A 84 -0.52 16.30 -13.30
C ARG A 84 0.90 16.25 -13.86
N GLY A 85 1.46 15.05 -13.97
CA GLY A 85 2.82 14.82 -14.43
C GLY A 85 3.02 13.34 -14.75
N ALA A 86 4.17 13.04 -15.36
CA ALA A 86 4.52 11.68 -15.72
C ALA A 86 4.81 10.80 -14.50
N GLY A 87 4.70 9.49 -14.67
CA GLY A 87 5.02 8.51 -13.64
C GLY A 87 4.90 7.09 -14.14
N VAL A 88 4.81 6.15 -13.20
CA VAL A 88 4.64 4.71 -13.48
C VAL A 88 3.41 4.22 -12.73
N CYS A 89 2.58 3.46 -13.41
CA CYS A 89 1.42 2.79 -12.82
C CYS A 89 1.90 1.75 -11.82
N ALA A 90 1.51 1.88 -10.55
CA ALA A 90 1.91 0.95 -9.50
C ALA A 90 1.30 -0.46 -9.67
N LEU A 91 0.25 -0.60 -10.49
CA LEU A 91 -0.43 -1.86 -10.74
C LEU A 91 0.14 -2.58 -11.97
N SER A 92 0.15 -1.90 -13.13
CA SER A 92 0.57 -2.48 -14.41
C SER A 92 2.05 -2.24 -14.75
N HIS A 93 2.75 -1.37 -14.00
CA HIS A 93 4.11 -0.91 -14.30
C HIS A 93 4.25 -0.14 -15.62
N GLY A 94 3.15 0.18 -16.29
CA GLY A 94 3.12 1.00 -17.50
C GLY A 94 3.39 2.47 -17.22
N ALA A 95 3.79 3.21 -18.26
CA ALA A 95 3.99 4.65 -18.18
C ALA A 95 2.67 5.40 -17.93
N ILE A 96 2.75 6.48 -17.15
CA ILE A 96 1.69 7.46 -16.95
C ILE A 96 2.19 8.79 -17.51
N TYR A 97 1.34 9.47 -18.27
CA TYR A 97 1.57 10.81 -18.81
C TYR A 97 0.61 11.82 -18.16
N ALA A 98 0.96 13.11 -18.27
CA ALA A 98 0.05 14.16 -17.83
C ALA A 98 -1.25 14.12 -18.66
N GLY A 99 -2.40 14.26 -17.99
CA GLY A 99 -3.72 14.10 -18.62
C GLY A 99 -4.39 12.75 -18.37
N ASP A 100 -3.62 11.70 -18.07
CA ASP A 100 -4.17 10.36 -17.83
C ASP A 100 -5.09 10.32 -16.61
N LEU A 101 -6.14 9.50 -16.68
CA LEU A 101 -6.98 9.19 -15.52
C LEU A 101 -6.26 8.19 -14.61
N VAL A 102 -6.06 8.58 -13.36
CA VAL A 102 -5.35 7.77 -12.37
C VAL A 102 -6.03 7.80 -11.01
N TYR A 103 -5.97 6.68 -10.31
CA TYR A 103 -6.30 6.60 -8.89
C TYR A 103 -5.09 6.99 -8.03
N ARG A 104 -5.35 7.69 -6.91
CA ARG A 104 -4.36 8.03 -5.90
C ARG A 104 -4.86 7.72 -4.49
N PRO A 105 -3.98 7.45 -3.51
CA PRO A 105 -4.40 7.26 -2.13
C PRO A 105 -5.23 8.46 -1.66
N SER A 106 -6.43 8.18 -1.17
CA SER A 106 -7.25 9.21 -0.54
C SER A 106 -6.50 9.74 0.67
N ARG A 107 -6.44 11.07 0.81
CA ARG A 107 -5.88 11.71 2.01
C ARG A 107 -6.84 11.48 3.17
N ILE A 108 -6.75 10.33 3.82
CA ILE A 108 -7.34 10.15 5.15
C ILE A 108 -6.57 11.07 6.10
N ARG A 109 -7.26 11.64 7.10
CA ARG A 109 -6.66 12.46 8.17
C ARG A 109 -5.79 11.61 9.11
N LEU A 110 -4.78 10.95 8.55
CA LEU A 110 -3.73 10.30 9.32
C LEU A 110 -2.74 11.37 9.77
N GLN A 111 -2.22 11.20 10.99
CA GLN A 111 -1.27 12.12 11.60
C GLN A 111 0.06 12.22 10.82
N SER A 112 0.36 11.19 10.01
CA SER A 112 1.49 11.12 9.11
C SER A 112 1.05 10.83 7.67
N LYS A 113 1.86 11.30 6.72
CA LYS A 113 1.65 11.09 5.29
C LYS A 113 1.99 9.63 4.95
N PRO A 114 1.13 8.88 4.23
CA PRO A 114 1.44 7.49 3.90
C PRO A 114 2.63 7.42 2.95
N VAL A 115 3.41 6.34 3.04
CA VAL A 115 4.61 6.14 2.20
C VAL A 115 4.25 6.14 0.72
N ASN A 116 3.09 5.59 0.39
CA ASN A 116 2.65 5.42 -0.99
C ASN A 116 1.90 6.65 -1.59
N LEU A 117 1.96 7.83 -0.95
CA LEU A 117 1.13 8.98 -1.33
C LEU A 117 1.26 9.45 -2.80
N ASN A 118 2.42 9.22 -3.40
CA ASN A 118 2.82 9.73 -4.70
C ASN A 118 2.61 8.69 -5.80
N PHE A 119 2.24 7.47 -5.42
CA PHE A 119 1.97 6.41 -6.37
C PHE A 119 0.63 6.67 -7.05
N MET A 120 0.57 6.19 -8.30
CA MET A 120 -0.57 6.37 -9.18
C MET A 120 -0.90 5.01 -9.79
N ILE A 121 -2.19 4.76 -10.01
CA ILE A 121 -2.67 3.58 -10.72
C ILE A 121 -3.50 4.07 -11.90
N LEU A 122 -3.16 3.68 -13.12
CA LEU A 122 -3.95 4.00 -14.31
C LEU A 122 -5.36 3.46 -14.16
N ALA A 123 -6.36 4.27 -14.52
CA ALA A 123 -7.75 3.83 -14.48
C ALA A 123 -7.99 2.65 -15.43
N ALA A 124 -7.40 2.66 -16.63
CA ALA A 124 -7.47 1.56 -17.59
C ALA A 124 -6.95 0.23 -17.00
N ALA A 125 -5.81 0.27 -16.29
CA ALA A 125 -5.25 -0.92 -15.66
C ALA A 125 -6.17 -1.53 -14.59
N VAL A 126 -7.02 -0.72 -13.95
CA VAL A 126 -8.02 -1.24 -13.00
C VAL A 126 -9.15 -1.96 -13.75
N GLU A 127 -9.57 -1.45 -14.90
CA GLU A 127 -10.58 -2.13 -15.72
C GLU A 127 -10.05 -3.46 -16.27
N ASP A 128 -8.77 -3.52 -16.64
CA ASP A 128 -8.14 -4.77 -17.10
C ASP A 128 -8.15 -5.86 -16.01
N THR A 129 -8.00 -5.49 -14.73
CA THR A 129 -8.05 -6.47 -13.62
C THR A 129 -9.44 -7.06 -13.38
N ARG A 130 -10.49 -6.49 -13.96
CA ARG A 130 -11.87 -6.99 -13.81
C ARG A 130 -12.19 -8.16 -14.74
N MET A 131 -11.28 -8.52 -15.64
CA MET A 131 -11.43 -9.75 -16.43
C MET A 131 -10.76 -10.92 -15.74
N PRO A 132 -11.57 -11.87 -15.28
CA PRO A 132 -11.46 -13.22 -15.79
C PRO A 132 -12.83 -13.73 -16.27
N ASP A 133 -13.17 -13.45 -17.53
CA ASP A 133 -14.21 -14.19 -18.26
C ASP A 133 -13.56 -14.89 -19.46
N ALA A 134 -12.89 -16.01 -19.18
CA ALA A 134 -12.65 -17.13 -20.11
C ALA A 134 -12.18 -18.36 -19.32
#